data_AF-A0A812BNT1-F1
#
_entry.id   AF-A0A812BNT1-F1
#
_cell.length_a   1.000
_cell.length_b   1.000
_cell.length_c   1.000
_cell.angle_alpha   90.00
_cell.angle_beta   90.00
_cell.angle_gamma   90.00
#
_symmetry.space_group_name_H-M   'P 1'
#
loop_
_entity.id
_entity.type
_entity.pdbx_description
1 polymer ?
#
loop_
_entity_poly.entity_id
_entity_poly.type
_entity_poly.pdbx_seq_one_letter_code
_entity_poly.pdbx_strand_id
1 'polypeptide(L)'
;MSNLKHLQTFPHLTDGPFDLIVMDPPWQNKSVKRQKSYWSVTNEDFLSCPIEKLAAPGCIVVVWVTNRQSHQRFVKERLFPRWNVQFLARWHWLKVTTSGEFVYDLDSPHKKPYEALLLGRYKNKHGSTQGIKEQESVSDSKEDKIPQDKVIISIPCSLHSKKPYLGEIVSPYLISKPKCLELFARNLWTGWTSWGNEYLLNSLPPYLIY
;
A
#
# COMPACT_ATOMS: atom_id res chain seq x y z
N MET A 1 -12.86 -17.43 9.24
CA MET A 1 -12.80 -17.65 7.78
C MET A 1 -12.05 -16.47 7.16
N SER A 2 -11.20 -16.67 6.15
CA SER A 2 -10.27 -15.65 5.65
C SER A 2 -10.99 -14.44 5.03
N ASN A 3 -10.79 -13.27 5.63
CA ASN A 3 -11.50 -12.03 5.31
C ASN A 3 -11.22 -11.50 3.88
N LEU A 4 -10.14 -11.95 3.24
CA LEU A 4 -9.82 -11.64 1.85
C LEU A 4 -10.90 -12.11 0.85
N LYS A 5 -11.69 -13.14 1.20
CA LYS A 5 -12.84 -13.55 0.38
C LYS A 5 -13.91 -12.46 0.29
N HIS A 6 -14.07 -11.64 1.34
CA HIS A 6 -15.03 -10.53 1.34
C HIS A 6 -14.52 -9.30 0.58
N LEU A 7 -13.21 -9.15 0.39
CA LEU A 7 -12.65 -8.08 -0.44
C LEU A 7 -13.14 -8.18 -1.90
N GLN A 8 -13.40 -9.40 -2.38
CA GLN A 8 -13.92 -9.64 -3.73
C GLN A 8 -15.41 -9.34 -3.87
N THR A 9 -16.15 -9.28 -2.76
CA THR A 9 -17.61 -9.10 -2.73
C THR A 9 -18.03 -7.80 -2.06
N PHE A 10 -17.08 -6.94 -1.66
CA PHE A 10 -17.37 -5.75 -0.89
C PHE A 10 -18.07 -4.69 -1.76
N PRO A 11 -19.36 -4.38 -1.51
CA PRO A 11 -20.17 -3.58 -2.42
C PRO A 11 -19.71 -2.12 -2.54
N HIS A 12 -18.96 -1.60 -1.57
CA HIS A 12 -18.43 -0.22 -1.56
C HIS A 12 -17.10 -0.06 -2.31
N LEU A 13 -16.47 -1.15 -2.78
CA LEU A 13 -15.30 -1.04 -3.68
C LEU A 13 -15.71 -0.76 -5.13
N THR A 14 -17.01 -0.58 -5.38
CA THR A 14 -17.57 -0.20 -6.68
C THR A 14 -17.31 1.26 -7.06
N ASP A 15 -16.83 2.09 -6.13
CA ASP A 15 -16.43 3.49 -6.39
C ASP A 15 -15.15 3.62 -7.25
N GLY A 16 -14.47 2.50 -7.50
CA GLY A 16 -13.35 2.41 -8.42
C GLY A 16 -13.75 2.62 -9.90
N PRO A 17 -12.78 2.55 -10.82
CA PRO A 17 -11.37 2.24 -10.58
C PRO A 17 -10.61 3.39 -9.88
N PHE A 18 -9.52 3.07 -9.19
CA PHE A 18 -8.73 3.98 -8.34
C PHE A 18 -7.40 4.35 -9.00
N ASP A 19 -6.97 5.60 -8.80
CA ASP A 19 -5.70 6.15 -9.30
C ASP A 19 -4.52 5.86 -8.35
N LEU A 20 -4.82 5.70 -7.06
CA LEU A 20 -3.86 5.31 -6.03
C LEU A 20 -4.45 4.20 -5.15
N ILE A 21 -3.71 3.11 -5.00
CA ILE A 21 -4.02 2.05 -4.03
C ILE A 21 -2.86 1.93 -3.05
N VAL A 22 -3.12 2.13 -1.76
CA VAL A 22 -2.15 1.92 -0.68
C VAL A 22 -2.53 0.67 0.10
N MET A 23 -1.55 -0.17 0.42
CA MET A 23 -1.75 -1.42 1.16
C MET A 23 -0.80 -1.48 2.36
N ASP A 24 -1.32 -1.80 3.55
CA ASP A 24 -0.53 -2.18 4.73
C ASP A 24 -0.85 -3.62 5.18
N PRO A 25 -0.45 -4.65 4.41
CA PRO A 25 -0.84 -6.02 4.72
C PRO A 25 -0.34 -6.47 6.11
N PRO A 26 -1.11 -7.29 6.84
CA PRO A 26 -0.69 -7.87 8.10
C PRO A 26 0.37 -8.97 7.87
N TRP A 27 1.59 -8.56 7.56
CA TRP A 27 2.71 -9.45 7.25
C TRP A 27 2.97 -10.46 8.36
N GLN A 28 3.08 -11.74 8.00
CA GLN A 28 3.39 -12.77 8.98
C GLN A 28 4.74 -12.53 9.68
N ASN A 29 4.75 -12.50 11.01
CA ASN A 29 5.97 -12.44 11.79
C ASN A 29 5.95 -13.45 12.95
N LYS A 30 7.12 -13.73 13.53
CA LYS A 30 7.27 -14.73 14.60
C LYS A 30 6.55 -14.30 15.90
N SER A 31 6.36 -13.01 16.13
CA SER A 31 5.68 -12.45 17.31
C SER A 31 4.15 -12.56 17.23
N VAL A 32 3.55 -12.35 16.06
CA VAL A 32 2.11 -12.48 15.79
C VAL A 32 1.67 -13.94 15.96
N LYS A 33 2.54 -14.91 15.65
CA LYS A 33 2.26 -16.35 15.91
C LYS A 33 1.99 -16.70 17.38
N ARG A 34 2.44 -15.88 18.35
CA ARG A 34 2.24 -16.15 19.80
C ARG A 34 0.92 -15.59 20.33
N GLN A 35 0.30 -14.63 19.65
CA GLN A 35 -1.07 -14.20 19.95
C GLN A 35 -2.03 -15.11 19.18
N LYS A 36 -2.60 -16.11 19.85
CA LYS A 36 -3.57 -17.08 19.31
C LYS A 36 -4.92 -16.43 18.95
N SER A 37 -4.94 -15.48 18.03
CA SER A 37 -6.18 -14.81 17.62
C SER A 37 -6.16 -14.39 16.13
N TYR A 38 -7.18 -14.88 15.42
CA TYR A 38 -7.74 -14.39 14.15
C TYR A 38 -7.02 -14.49 12.80
N TRP A 39 -5.73 -14.86 12.71
CA TRP A 39 -5.04 -14.82 11.40
C TRP A 39 -4.36 -16.13 11.01
N SER A 40 -5.12 -16.99 10.32
CA SER A 40 -4.56 -18.05 9.46
C SER A 40 -4.12 -17.51 8.09
N VAL A 41 -4.10 -16.19 7.90
CA VAL A 41 -3.76 -15.56 6.62
C VAL A 41 -2.26 -15.67 6.39
N THR A 42 -1.93 -16.34 5.28
CA THR A 42 -0.59 -16.48 4.72
C THR A 42 -0.28 -15.30 3.80
N ASN A 43 1.01 -15.04 3.55
CA ASN A 43 1.37 -14.02 2.57
C ASN A 43 0.81 -14.34 1.17
N GLU A 44 0.66 -15.63 0.83
CA GLU A 44 0.07 -16.09 -0.44
C GLU A 44 -1.39 -15.68 -0.60
N ASP A 45 -2.15 -15.59 0.50
CA ASP A 45 -3.56 -15.18 0.41
C ASP A 45 -3.70 -13.77 -0.17
N PHE A 46 -2.70 -12.89 -0.01
CA PHE A 46 -2.72 -11.55 -0.59
C PHE A 46 -2.75 -11.57 -2.13
N LEU A 47 -2.32 -12.64 -2.79
CA LEU A 47 -2.45 -12.79 -4.26
C LEU A 47 -3.92 -12.75 -4.73
N SER A 48 -4.86 -13.09 -3.85
CA SER A 48 -6.29 -13.06 -4.15
C SER A 48 -6.91 -11.66 -4.15
N CYS A 49 -6.16 -10.63 -3.72
CA CYS A 49 -6.62 -9.24 -3.78
C CYS A 49 -6.96 -8.84 -5.23
N PRO A 50 -8.16 -8.29 -5.50
CA PRO A 50 -8.63 -8.03 -6.85
C PRO A 50 -8.06 -6.71 -7.42
N ILE A 51 -6.75 -6.45 -7.28
CA ILE A 51 -6.10 -5.20 -7.69
C ILE A 51 -6.38 -4.89 -9.17
N GLU A 52 -6.36 -5.90 -10.05
CA GLU A 52 -6.64 -5.73 -11.48
C GLU A 52 -8.05 -5.18 -11.78
N LYS A 53 -9.02 -5.42 -10.88
CA LYS A 53 -10.39 -4.91 -11.00
C LYS A 53 -10.56 -3.53 -10.36
N LEU A 54 -9.69 -3.20 -9.40
CA LEU A 54 -9.76 -1.98 -8.60
C LEU A 54 -8.90 -0.85 -9.21
N ALA A 55 -7.82 -1.18 -9.89
CA ALA A 55 -6.83 -0.23 -10.39
C ALA A 55 -7.26 0.39 -11.73
N ALA A 56 -7.25 1.73 -11.82
CA ALA A 56 -7.37 2.45 -13.08
C ALA A 56 -6.11 2.25 -13.94
N PRO A 57 -6.18 2.38 -15.28
CA PRO A 57 -4.97 2.38 -16.11
C PRO A 57 -3.94 3.39 -15.60
N GLY A 58 -2.72 2.95 -15.32
CA GLY A 58 -1.68 3.82 -14.78
C GLY A 58 -1.75 4.06 -13.26
N CYS A 59 -2.67 3.40 -12.54
CA CYS A 59 -2.77 3.44 -11.09
C CYS A 59 -1.42 3.17 -10.41
N ILE A 60 -1.10 3.99 -9.41
CA ILE A 60 0.04 3.74 -8.52
C ILE A 60 -0.41 2.81 -7.40
N VAL A 61 0.28 1.69 -7.25
CA VAL A 61 0.08 0.73 -6.16
C VAL A 61 1.25 0.84 -5.19
N VAL A 62 0.97 1.15 -3.94
CA VAL A 62 1.96 1.29 -2.86
C VAL A 62 1.73 0.21 -1.82
N VAL A 63 2.78 -0.55 -1.50
CA VAL A 63 2.72 -1.60 -0.48
C VAL A 63 3.74 -1.31 0.61
N TRP A 64 3.25 -1.07 1.83
CA TRP A 64 4.08 -1.08 3.03
C TRP A 64 4.61 -2.49 3.26
N VAL A 65 5.92 -2.60 3.51
CA VAL A 65 6.58 -3.88 3.70
C VAL A 65 7.59 -3.82 4.84
N THR A 66 7.68 -4.91 5.59
CA THR A 66 8.69 -5.01 6.66
C THR A 66 10.10 -5.03 6.07
N ASN A 67 11.12 -4.78 6.89
CA ASN A 67 12.53 -4.85 6.46
C ASN A 67 13.03 -6.28 6.16
N ARG A 68 12.15 -7.29 6.23
CA ARG A 68 12.51 -8.65 5.85
C ARG A 68 12.61 -8.75 4.33
N GLN A 69 13.79 -9.11 3.84
CA GLN A 69 14.04 -9.27 2.41
C GLN A 69 13.09 -10.26 1.74
N SER A 70 12.66 -11.31 2.45
CA SER A 70 11.67 -12.26 1.93
C SER A 70 10.32 -11.62 1.59
N HIS A 71 9.84 -10.66 2.39
CA HIS A 71 8.59 -9.95 2.09
C HIS A 71 8.78 -8.97 0.94
N GLN A 72 9.89 -8.24 0.90
CA GLN A 72 10.19 -7.34 -0.21
C GLN A 72 10.31 -8.09 -1.55
N ARG A 73 10.96 -9.27 -1.51
CA ARG A 73 11.05 -10.17 -2.64
C ARG A 73 9.67 -10.67 -3.07
N PHE A 74 8.87 -11.15 -2.12
CA PHE A 74 7.52 -11.63 -2.38
C PHE A 74 6.64 -10.57 -3.06
N VAL A 75 6.69 -9.31 -2.60
CA VAL A 75 5.96 -8.21 -3.26
C VAL A 75 6.42 -8.06 -4.71
N LYS A 76 7.73 -7.96 -4.95
CA LYS A 76 8.30 -7.69 -6.29
C LYS A 76 8.16 -8.85 -7.27
N GLU A 77 8.31 -10.08 -6.80
CA GLU A 77 8.40 -11.27 -7.66
C GLU A 77 7.08 -12.06 -7.73
N ARG A 78 6.12 -11.81 -6.83
CA ARG A 78 4.86 -12.57 -6.76
C ARG A 78 3.65 -11.65 -6.84
N LEU A 79 3.49 -10.72 -5.89
CA LEU A 79 2.30 -9.87 -5.83
C LEU A 79 2.19 -8.94 -7.05
N PHE A 80 3.24 -8.16 -7.33
CA PHE A 80 3.25 -7.21 -8.43
C PHE A 80 3.02 -7.88 -9.78
N PRO A 81 3.74 -8.96 -10.16
CA PRO A 81 3.45 -9.72 -11.37
C PRO A 81 2.03 -10.28 -11.42
N ARG A 82 1.52 -10.83 -10.31
CA ARG A 82 0.15 -11.36 -10.25
C ARG A 82 -0.90 -10.29 -10.53
N TRP A 83 -0.68 -9.08 -10.05
CA TRP A 83 -1.60 -7.95 -10.22
C TRP A 83 -1.37 -7.14 -11.49
N ASN A 84 -0.46 -7.56 -12.37
CA ASN A 84 -0.01 -6.80 -13.53
C ASN A 84 0.51 -5.38 -13.19
N VAL A 85 1.21 -5.29 -12.06
CA VAL A 85 1.86 -4.08 -11.57
C VAL A 85 3.35 -4.15 -11.90
N GLN A 86 3.84 -3.17 -12.64
CA GLN A 86 5.27 -2.99 -12.88
C GLN A 86 5.92 -2.32 -11.68
N PHE A 87 6.95 -2.91 -11.11
CA PHE A 87 7.75 -2.26 -10.05
C PHE A 87 8.37 -0.95 -10.57
N LEU A 88 8.27 0.11 -9.76
CA LEU A 88 8.83 1.43 -10.09
C LEU A 88 9.95 1.84 -9.14
N ALA A 89 9.68 1.80 -7.83
CA ALA A 89 10.53 2.44 -6.85
C ALA A 89 10.43 1.78 -5.47
N ARG A 90 11.47 1.99 -4.66
CA ARG A 90 11.48 1.65 -3.24
C ARG A 90 11.74 2.91 -2.44
N TRP A 91 10.80 3.24 -1.59
CA TRP A 91 10.96 4.34 -0.65
C TRP A 91 11.16 3.79 0.77
N HIS A 92 11.60 4.67 1.66
CA HIS A 92 11.73 4.36 3.09
C HIS A 92 11.02 5.42 3.92
N TRP A 93 10.31 5.01 4.95
CA TRP A 93 9.88 5.89 6.02
C TRP A 93 10.86 5.74 7.18
N LEU A 94 11.68 6.77 7.40
CA LEU A 94 12.63 6.88 8.50
C LEU A 94 11.97 7.60 9.68
N LYS A 95 12.11 7.01 10.86
CA LYS A 95 11.51 7.45 12.11
C LYS A 95 12.56 8.11 12.98
N VAL A 96 12.27 9.35 13.37
CA VAL A 96 13.15 10.16 14.22
C VAL A 96 12.43 10.57 15.50
N THR A 97 13.20 10.94 16.52
CA THR A 97 12.70 11.60 17.74
C THR A 97 12.40 13.07 17.45
N THR A 98 11.83 13.77 18.43
CA THR A 98 11.65 15.24 18.38
C THR A 98 12.97 16.01 18.29
N SER A 99 14.09 15.40 18.68
CA SER A 99 15.43 15.96 18.54
C SER A 99 16.09 15.63 17.19
N GLY A 100 15.42 14.88 16.31
CA GLY A 100 15.97 14.47 15.01
C GLY A 100 16.82 13.20 15.03
N GLU A 101 16.98 12.57 16.19
CA GLU A 101 17.76 11.32 16.35
C GLU A 101 16.95 10.10 15.89
N PHE A 102 17.61 9.02 15.47
CA PHE A 102 16.89 7.81 15.11
C PHE A 102 16.22 7.15 16.32
N VAL A 103 15.00 6.67 16.14
CA VAL A 103 14.27 5.95 17.21
C VAL A 103 14.90 4.60 17.58
N TYR A 104 15.77 4.07 16.71
CA TYR A 104 16.63 2.91 16.91
C TYR A 104 17.89 3.09 16.09
N ASP A 105 19.01 2.50 16.50
CA ASP A 105 20.24 2.53 15.70
C ASP A 105 20.02 1.91 14.32
N LEU A 106 20.62 2.50 13.28
CA LEU A 106 20.60 1.94 11.93
C LEU A 106 21.19 0.53 11.90
N ASP A 107 22.20 0.26 12.72
CA ASP A 107 22.90 -1.02 12.79
C ASP A 107 22.23 -2.03 13.73
N SER A 108 21.14 -1.67 14.43
CA SER A 108 20.50 -2.59 15.35
C SER A 108 20.04 -3.88 14.63
N PRO A 109 20.31 -5.07 15.20
CA PRO A 109 20.06 -6.36 14.53
C PRO A 109 18.57 -6.72 14.48
N HIS A 110 17.75 -6.17 15.36
CA HIS A 110 16.36 -6.60 15.55
C HIS A 110 15.32 -5.58 15.13
N LYS A 111 15.58 -4.30 15.40
CA LYS A 111 14.68 -3.19 15.03
C LYS A 111 15.46 -2.20 14.19
N LYS A 112 14.85 -1.71 13.12
CA LYS A 112 15.40 -0.63 12.31
C LYS A 112 14.56 0.62 12.51
N PRO A 113 15.14 1.83 12.43
CA PRO A 113 14.40 3.07 12.53
C PRO A 113 13.57 3.38 11.28
N TYR A 114 13.53 2.48 10.29
CA TYR A 114 12.78 2.71 9.07
C TYR A 114 11.89 1.53 8.68
N GLU A 115 10.92 1.79 7.81
CA GLU A 115 10.13 0.78 7.10
C GLU A 115 10.15 1.06 5.60
N ALA A 116 10.01 0.03 4.78
CA ALA A 116 10.05 0.18 3.33
C ALA A 116 8.64 0.30 2.73
N LEU A 117 8.55 1.05 1.62
CA LEU A 117 7.39 1.10 0.74
C LEU A 117 7.84 0.67 -0.65
N LEU A 118 7.09 -0.22 -1.28
CA LEU A 118 7.32 -0.60 -2.67
C LEU A 118 6.21 0.00 -3.53
N LEU A 119 6.60 0.74 -4.56
CA LEU A 119 5.70 1.41 -5.49
C LEU A 119 5.73 0.69 -6.83
N GLY A 120 4.57 0.56 -7.46
CA GLY A 120 4.45 0.04 -8.80
C GLY A 120 3.32 0.71 -9.59
N ARG A 121 3.38 0.58 -10.92
CA ARG A 121 2.39 1.09 -11.87
C ARG A 121 1.55 -0.07 -12.39
N TYR A 122 0.23 -0.01 -12.22
CA TYR A 122 -0.66 -0.97 -12.87
C TYR A 122 -0.67 -0.76 -14.39
N LYS A 123 -0.44 -1.85 -15.14
CA LYS A 123 -0.56 -1.88 -16.59
C LYS A 123 -1.90 -2.53 -16.95
N ASN A 124 -2.70 -1.90 -17.79
CA ASN A 124 -3.94 -2.52 -18.24
C ASN A 124 -3.65 -3.64 -19.25
N LYS A 125 -4.23 -4.83 -19.06
CA LYS A 125 -4.09 -5.97 -19.98
C LYS A 125 -4.72 -5.74 -21.36
N HIS A 126 -5.71 -4.84 -21.47
CA HIS A 126 -6.44 -4.59 -22.70
C HIS A 126 -5.92 -3.41 -23.53
N GLY A 127 -4.76 -2.84 -23.17
CA GLY A 127 -4.13 -1.72 -23.87
C GLY A 127 -3.20 -2.11 -25.03
N SER A 128 -3.09 -3.40 -25.38
CA SER A 128 -2.44 -3.82 -26.63
C SER A 128 -3.46 -3.77 -27.77
N THR A 129 -3.87 -2.57 -28.18
CA THR A 129 -4.44 -2.40 -29.51
C THR A 129 -3.31 -2.55 -30.51
N GLN A 130 -3.51 -3.47 -31.44
CA GLN A 130 -2.62 -3.81 -32.54
C GLN A 130 -2.06 -2.57 -33.27
N GLY A 131 -0.76 -2.61 -33.58
CA GLY A 131 -0.20 -2.06 -34.81
C GLY A 131 -0.51 -0.61 -35.14
N ILE A 132 0.06 0.33 -34.39
CA ILE A 132 0.56 1.58 -34.99
C ILE A 132 1.99 1.76 -34.52
N LYS A 133 2.85 1.95 -35.52
CA LYS A 133 4.30 2.03 -35.47
C LYS A 133 4.80 2.93 -34.35
N GLU A 134 5.97 2.53 -33.84
CA GLU A 134 6.97 3.41 -33.21
C GLU A 134 6.97 4.78 -33.89
N GLN A 135 6.27 5.73 -33.26
CA GLN A 135 6.62 7.12 -33.32
C GLN A 135 6.87 7.52 -31.88
N GLU A 136 8.16 7.73 -31.60
CA GLU A 136 8.66 8.52 -30.49
C GLU A 136 7.96 9.88 -30.51
N SER A 137 6.76 9.93 -29.93
CA SER A 137 6.15 11.17 -29.48
C SER A 137 6.59 11.34 -28.05
N VAL A 138 7.69 12.07 -27.90
CA VAL A 138 8.11 12.74 -26.67
C VAL A 138 6.93 13.62 -26.22
N SER A 139 6.01 13.03 -25.48
CA SER A 139 5.17 13.75 -24.56
C SER A 139 5.76 13.49 -23.18
N ASP A 140 6.73 14.33 -22.83
CA ASP A 140 7.17 14.54 -21.45
C ASP A 140 5.96 15.02 -20.62
N SER A 141 5.06 14.10 -20.27
CA SER A 141 4.09 14.36 -19.23
C SER A 141 4.84 14.31 -17.89
N LYS A 142 4.60 15.29 -17.03
CA LYS A 142 5.22 15.41 -15.68
C LYS A 142 4.98 14.19 -14.76
N GLU A 143 4.20 13.21 -15.21
CA GLU A 143 3.69 12.06 -14.46
C GLU A 143 4.68 10.89 -14.36
N ASP A 144 5.84 10.95 -15.02
CA ASP A 144 6.63 9.75 -15.32
C ASP A 144 7.98 9.56 -14.60
N LYS A 145 8.35 10.39 -13.63
CA LYS A 145 9.58 10.14 -12.85
C LYS A 145 9.34 10.11 -11.35
N ILE A 146 8.67 9.06 -10.91
CA ILE A 146 8.71 8.66 -9.49
C ILE A 146 10.19 8.39 -9.13
N PRO A 147 10.76 9.07 -8.12
CA PRO A 147 12.14 8.83 -7.72
C PRO A 147 12.32 7.40 -7.26
N GLN A 148 13.36 6.73 -7.77
CA GLN A 148 13.63 5.32 -7.47
C GLN A 148 13.86 5.09 -5.97
N ASP A 149 14.56 6.02 -5.31
CA ASP A 149 14.84 6.01 -3.89
C ASP A 149 14.42 7.36 -3.28
N LYS A 150 13.47 7.33 -2.34
CA LYS A 150 13.02 8.50 -1.57
C LYS A 150 12.92 8.12 -0.09
N VAL A 151 13.27 9.06 0.78
CA VAL A 151 13.12 8.90 2.23
C VAL A 151 12.08 9.89 2.73
N ILE A 152 11.06 9.37 3.40
CA ILE A 152 10.07 10.14 4.16
C ILE A 152 10.56 10.14 5.60
N ILE A 153 10.73 11.31 6.21
CA ILE A 153 11.19 11.44 7.60
C ILE A 153 10.04 11.97 8.44
N SER A 154 9.70 11.30 9.53
CA SER A 154 8.75 11.85 10.50
C SER A 154 8.95 11.30 11.91
N ILE A 155 8.36 12.00 12.88
CA ILE A 155 8.25 11.53 14.25
C ILE A 155 7.05 10.56 14.31
N PRO A 156 7.24 9.29 14.71
CA PRO A 156 6.14 8.34 14.76
C PRO A 156 5.14 8.73 15.86
N CYS A 157 3.86 8.47 15.61
CA CYS A 157 2.83 8.61 16.64
C CYS A 157 3.06 7.58 17.76
N SER A 158 2.67 7.94 19.00
CA SER A 158 2.69 7.02 20.15
C SER A 158 1.76 5.82 19.96
N LEU A 159 0.71 5.96 19.14
CA LEU A 159 -0.15 4.85 18.73
C LEU A 159 0.63 3.89 17.83
N HIS A 160 0.71 2.63 18.27
CA HIS A 160 1.47 1.60 17.58
C HIS A 160 1.07 1.46 16.11
N SER A 161 2.08 1.35 15.25
CA SER A 161 1.94 1.03 13.82
C SER A 161 1.25 2.09 12.95
N LYS A 162 0.97 3.30 13.45
CA LYS A 162 0.42 4.39 12.61
C LYS A 162 1.45 4.87 11.59
N LYS A 163 1.13 4.73 10.31
CA LYS A 163 1.95 5.18 9.18
C LYS A 163 1.70 6.67 8.87
N PRO A 164 2.66 7.38 8.26
CA PRO A 164 2.44 8.73 7.75
C PRO A 164 1.40 8.70 6.62
N TYR A 165 0.66 9.80 6.48
CA TYR A 165 -0.29 9.97 5.37
C TYR A 165 0.46 10.08 4.04
N LEU A 166 0.20 9.18 3.11
CA LEU A 166 0.88 9.15 1.81
C LEU A 166 0.21 10.03 0.75
N GLY A 167 -1.02 10.50 0.97
CA GLY A 167 -1.75 11.25 -0.05
C GLY A 167 -1.01 12.48 -0.55
N GLU A 168 -0.55 13.34 0.35
CA GLU A 168 0.25 14.52 -0.03
C GLU A 168 1.60 14.13 -0.65
N ILE A 169 2.24 13.08 -0.14
CA ILE A 169 3.59 12.64 -0.54
C ILE A 169 3.59 12.08 -1.98
N VAL A 170 2.50 11.40 -2.35
CA VAL A 170 2.32 10.76 -3.67
C VAL A 170 1.54 11.67 -4.63
N SER A 171 0.79 12.67 -4.13
CA SER A 171 0.02 13.61 -4.96
C SER A 171 0.76 14.25 -6.15
N PRO A 172 2.07 14.58 -6.08
CA PRO A 172 2.77 15.17 -7.22
C PRO A 172 2.92 14.21 -8.41
N TYR A 173 2.68 12.91 -8.21
CA TYR A 173 2.80 11.85 -9.22
C TYR A 173 1.42 11.32 -9.67
N LEU A 174 0.34 11.97 -9.24
CA LEU A 174 -1.03 11.59 -9.54
C LEU A 174 -1.73 12.66 -10.36
N ILE A 175 -2.82 12.26 -11.01
CA ILE A 175 -3.74 13.20 -11.65
C ILE A 175 -4.40 14.13 -10.62
N SER A 176 -4.96 15.24 -11.11
CA SER A 176 -5.75 16.13 -10.26
C SER A 176 -6.99 15.42 -9.70
N LYS A 177 -7.20 15.53 -8.38
CA LYS A 177 -8.32 14.90 -7.63
C LYS A 177 -8.38 13.37 -7.82
N PRO A 178 -7.32 12.63 -7.45
CA PRO A 178 -7.27 11.19 -7.64
C PRO A 178 -8.28 10.47 -6.76
N LYS A 179 -8.85 9.38 -7.26
CA LYS A 179 -9.59 8.41 -6.44
C LYS A 179 -8.58 7.52 -5.71
N CYS A 180 -8.63 7.51 -4.38
CA CYS A 180 -7.67 6.79 -3.56
C CYS A 180 -8.34 5.68 -2.74
N LEU A 181 -7.66 4.53 -2.66
CA LEU A 181 -8.07 3.38 -1.86
C LEU A 181 -6.96 3.00 -0.87
N GLU A 182 -7.33 2.78 0.39
CA GLU A 182 -6.46 2.15 1.40
C GLU A 182 -6.99 0.74 1.73
N LEU A 183 -6.20 -0.28 1.42
CA LEU A 183 -6.45 -1.67 1.80
C LEU A 183 -5.69 -2.03 3.08
N PHE A 184 -6.34 -2.82 3.93
CA PHE A 184 -5.92 -3.09 5.31
C PHE A 184 -5.84 -1.81 6.16
N ALA A 185 -6.72 -0.85 5.87
CA ALA A 185 -6.77 0.44 6.52
C ALA A 185 -6.98 0.31 8.04
N ARG A 186 -6.24 1.14 8.78
CA ARG A 186 -6.40 1.33 10.24
C ARG A 186 -6.91 2.73 10.60
N ASN A 187 -6.91 3.64 9.63
CA ASN A 187 -7.38 5.02 9.77
C ASN A 187 -8.36 5.30 8.62
N LEU A 188 -9.20 6.31 8.82
CA LEU A 188 -10.05 6.85 7.76
C LEU A 188 -9.45 8.19 7.31
N TRP A 189 -9.23 8.34 6.02
CA TRP A 189 -8.77 9.59 5.42
C TRP A 189 -9.90 10.22 4.63
N THR A 190 -10.11 11.52 4.82
CA THR A 190 -11.13 12.26 4.06
C THR A 190 -10.85 12.13 2.56
N GLY A 191 -11.89 11.77 1.80
CA GLY A 191 -11.79 11.59 0.34
C GLY A 191 -11.15 10.26 -0.11
N TRP A 192 -10.85 9.34 0.81
CA TRP A 192 -10.34 8.00 0.49
C TRP A 192 -11.41 6.95 0.76
N THR A 193 -11.44 5.93 -0.11
CA THR A 193 -12.10 4.67 0.22
C THR A 193 -11.15 3.86 1.11
N SER A 194 -11.64 3.31 2.21
CA SER A 194 -10.85 2.51 3.15
C SER A 194 -11.48 1.15 3.36
N TRP A 195 -10.66 0.10 3.37
CA TRP A 195 -11.09 -1.27 3.67
C TRP A 195 -10.08 -1.94 4.60
N GLY A 196 -10.53 -2.51 5.72
CA GLY A 196 -9.68 -3.20 6.70
C GLY A 196 -10.49 -3.81 7.85
N ASN A 197 -9.88 -4.58 8.76
CA ASN A 197 -10.64 -5.19 9.86
C ASN A 197 -10.64 -4.36 11.15
N GLU A 198 -9.82 -3.31 11.21
CA GLU A 198 -9.58 -2.54 12.44
C GLU A 198 -10.38 -1.22 12.48
N TYR A 199 -11.09 -0.84 11.42
CA TYR A 199 -11.80 0.44 11.37
C TYR A 199 -13.04 0.51 12.29
N LEU A 200 -13.65 -0.62 12.65
CA LEU A 200 -14.88 -0.64 13.47
C LEU A 200 -14.65 -0.64 15.00
N LEU A 201 -13.41 -0.74 15.48
CA LEU A 201 -13.15 -0.84 16.93
C LEU A 201 -12.96 0.51 17.63
N ASN A 202 -12.74 1.60 16.88
CA ASN A 202 -12.48 2.93 17.46
C ASN A 202 -13.46 4.03 17.02
N SER A 203 -14.49 3.71 16.23
CA SER A 203 -15.43 4.72 15.69
C SER A 203 -16.91 4.41 15.93
N LEU A 204 -17.25 3.39 16.72
CA LEU A 204 -18.61 3.22 17.22
C LEU A 204 -18.67 3.63 18.70
N PRO A 205 -19.48 4.63 19.09
CA PRO A 205 -19.88 4.75 20.48
C PRO A 205 -20.66 3.48 20.90
N PRO A 206 -20.73 3.15 22.20
CA PRO A 206 -21.11 1.80 22.68
C PRO A 206 -22.57 1.38 22.44
N TYR A 207 -23.37 2.13 21.70
CA TYR A 207 -24.79 1.85 21.53
C TYR A 207 -25.22 2.19 20.11
N LEU A 208 -25.67 1.19 19.36
CA LEU A 208 -26.98 1.17 18.69
C LEU A 208 -27.11 -0.13 17.87
N ILE A 209 -28.00 -0.99 18.35
CA ILE A 209 -28.61 -2.11 17.63
C ILE A 209 -29.90 -1.55 17.03
N TYR A 210 -30.12 -1.77 15.73
CA TYR A 210 -31.44 -2.07 15.16
C TYR A 210 -31.27 -3.08 14.04
#